data_AF-A0A672J373-F1
#
_entry.id   AF-A0A672J373-F1
#
_cell.length_a   1.000
_cell.length_b   1.000
_cell.length_c   1.000
_cell.angle_alpha   90.00
_cell.angle_beta   90.00
_cell.angle_gamma   90.00
#
_symmetry.space_group_name_H-M   'P 1'
#
loop_
_entity.id
_entity.type
_entity.pdbx_description
1 polymer ?
#
loop_
_entity_poly.entity_id
_entity_poly.type
_entity_poly.pdbx_seq_one_letter_code
_entity_poly.pdbx_strand_id
1 'polypeptide(L)'
;MCQSEEAEASLGLNSPDPLVREAFFMAHDYIDYVTTGGAGGSAGAAPSAGAAALRHAGDQLLTRFPIFFRRWPRVFRDVTERTACPVLVGILDEHFFPPVHGRRRRDLAWSAVLSVYVLAGQMALHCHQRGMLPVLPQLKECVGGYVERVICPEIRDKGGWSGFVSRFGPKPDLEVQVKKVCCWTLLVLTISILTYSLWKRRMC
;
A
#
# COMPACT_ATOMS: atom_id res chain seq x y z
N MET A 1 23.85 -18.98 18.80
CA MET A 1 22.56 -19.60 18.45
C MET A 1 21.85 -18.70 17.44
N CYS A 2 22.38 -18.58 16.22
CA CYS A 2 21.97 -17.57 15.23
C CYS A 2 21.58 -18.21 13.89
N GLN A 3 20.78 -19.27 13.92
CA GLN A 3 20.33 -19.97 12.69
C GLN A 3 18.80 -20.11 12.59
N SER A 4 18.03 -19.63 13.57
CA SER A 4 16.57 -19.76 13.55
C SER A 4 15.84 -18.60 12.87
N GLU A 5 16.47 -17.42 12.76
CA GLU A 5 15.80 -16.22 12.21
C GLU A 5 15.75 -16.18 10.67
N GLU A 6 16.71 -16.79 9.96
CA GLU A 6 16.69 -16.84 8.48
C GLU A 6 15.70 -17.88 7.94
N ALA A 7 15.42 -18.95 8.70
CA ALA A 7 14.46 -19.98 8.29
C ALA A 7 13.00 -19.49 8.38
N GLU A 8 12.66 -18.68 9.40
CA GLU A 8 11.35 -18.04 9.50
C GLU A 8 11.14 -16.97 8.43
N ALA A 9 12.20 -16.30 7.96
CA ALA A 9 12.11 -15.20 7.00
C ALA A 9 11.62 -15.56 5.59
N SER A 10 11.39 -16.84 5.32
CA SER A 10 10.87 -17.34 4.04
C SER A 10 9.59 -18.15 4.17
N LEU A 11 9.07 -18.32 5.40
CA LEU A 11 7.96 -19.23 5.68
C LEU A 11 6.63 -18.69 5.14
N GLY A 12 6.39 -17.39 5.26
CA GLY A 12 5.16 -16.76 4.79
C GLY A 12 5.07 -16.61 3.27
N LEU A 13 6.18 -16.25 2.62
CA LEU A 13 6.26 -16.12 1.14
C LEU A 13 6.11 -17.46 0.42
N ASN A 14 6.53 -18.55 1.05
CA ASN A 14 6.40 -19.92 0.53
C ASN A 14 5.15 -20.64 1.06
N SER A 15 4.24 -19.94 1.74
CA SER A 15 3.02 -20.53 2.28
C SER A 15 2.16 -21.14 1.15
N PRO A 16 1.59 -22.35 1.36
CA PRO A 16 0.67 -22.96 0.40
C PRO A 16 -0.66 -22.18 0.29
N ASP A 17 -0.99 -21.35 1.28
CA ASP A 17 -2.19 -20.52 1.25
C ASP A 17 -1.93 -19.25 0.42
N PRO A 18 -2.62 -19.05 -0.72
CA PRO A 18 -2.44 -17.86 -1.54
C PRO A 18 -2.81 -16.55 -0.82
N LEU A 19 -3.71 -16.58 0.16
CA LEU A 19 -4.07 -15.39 0.94
C LEU A 19 -2.92 -14.96 1.84
N VAL A 20 -2.28 -15.91 2.51
CA VAL A 20 -1.12 -15.66 3.37
C VAL A 20 0.05 -15.20 2.53
N ARG A 21 0.33 -15.91 1.43
CA ARG A 21 1.42 -15.53 0.53
C ARG A 21 1.27 -14.11 -0.01
N GLU A 22 0.07 -13.71 -0.44
CA GLU A 22 -0.19 -12.34 -0.88
C GLU A 22 0.00 -11.33 0.26
N ALA A 23 -0.36 -11.67 1.49
CA ALA A 23 -0.16 -10.81 2.67
C ALA A 23 1.32 -10.48 2.91
N PHE A 24 2.18 -11.50 2.82
CA PHE A 24 3.63 -11.36 2.94
C PHE A 24 4.19 -10.61 1.72
N PHE A 25 3.78 -10.94 0.49
CA PHE A 25 4.23 -10.22 -0.70
C PHE A 25 3.94 -8.72 -0.60
N MET A 26 2.74 -8.34 -0.17
CA MET A 26 2.40 -6.93 0.03
C MET A 26 3.22 -6.27 1.14
N ALA A 27 3.54 -6.99 2.22
CA ALA A 27 4.36 -6.45 3.30
C ALA A 27 5.80 -6.18 2.83
N HIS A 28 6.40 -7.16 2.16
CA HIS A 28 7.73 -7.07 1.58
C HIS A 28 7.81 -5.93 0.57
N ASP A 29 6.89 -5.95 -0.40
CA ASP A 29 6.83 -4.97 -1.47
C ASP A 29 6.66 -3.53 -0.94
N TYR A 30 5.70 -3.33 -0.04
CA TYR A 30 5.38 -1.97 0.42
C TYR A 30 6.49 -1.38 1.29
N ILE A 31 7.15 -2.19 2.12
CA ILE A 31 8.30 -1.72 2.92
C ILE A 31 9.47 -1.33 2.00
N ASP A 32 9.77 -2.14 0.99
CA ASP A 32 10.81 -1.80 0.01
C ASP A 32 10.44 -0.56 -0.79
N TYR A 33 9.18 -0.45 -1.21
CA TYR A 33 8.66 0.71 -1.92
C TYR A 33 8.85 2.01 -1.13
N VAL A 34 8.42 2.06 0.14
CA VAL A 34 8.51 3.27 0.94
C VAL A 34 9.97 3.62 1.27
N THR A 35 10.81 2.63 1.55
CA THR A 35 12.23 2.87 1.90
C THR A 35 13.08 3.29 0.70
N THR A 36 12.69 2.94 -0.53
CA THR A 36 13.37 3.35 -1.77
C THR A 36 12.86 4.67 -2.37
N GLY A 37 12.01 5.40 -1.65
CA GLY A 37 11.53 6.74 -2.05
C GLY A 37 10.06 6.82 -2.47
N GLY A 38 9.30 5.72 -2.35
CA GLY A 38 7.88 5.68 -2.66
C GLY A 38 7.58 6.10 -4.10
N ALA A 39 6.56 6.95 -4.29
CA ALA A 39 6.12 7.40 -5.61
C ALA A 39 7.19 8.21 -6.39
N GLY A 40 8.17 8.79 -5.69
CA GLY A 40 9.31 9.48 -6.30
C GLY A 40 10.58 8.64 -6.38
N GLY A 41 10.52 7.38 -5.94
CA GLY A 41 11.65 6.46 -5.89
C GLY A 41 11.89 5.71 -7.20
N SER A 42 12.84 4.78 -7.18
CA SER A 42 13.21 3.92 -8.33
C SER A 42 12.43 2.60 -8.38
N ALA A 43 11.36 2.47 -7.59
CA ALA A 43 10.63 1.22 -7.48
C ALA A 43 9.97 0.84 -8.82
N GLY A 44 10.25 -0.38 -9.28
CA GLY A 44 9.64 -0.94 -10.48
C GLY A 44 8.13 -1.20 -10.35
N ALA A 45 7.55 -1.82 -11.37
CA ALA A 45 6.14 -2.22 -11.36
C ALA A 45 5.82 -3.09 -10.12
N ALA A 46 4.63 -2.91 -9.56
CA ALA A 46 4.20 -3.69 -8.41
C ALA A 46 4.06 -5.18 -8.79
N PRO A 47 4.46 -6.11 -7.90
CA PRO A 47 4.51 -7.55 -8.19
C PRO A 47 3.11 -8.19 -8.26
N SER A 48 2.11 -7.56 -7.64
CA SER A 48 0.72 -8.04 -7.62
C SER A 48 -0.28 -6.89 -7.68
N ALA A 49 -1.53 -7.21 -7.98
CA ALA A 49 -2.63 -6.24 -7.93
C ALA A 49 -2.88 -5.72 -6.51
N GLY A 50 -2.70 -6.57 -5.48
CA GLY A 50 -2.77 -6.17 -4.08
C GLY A 50 -1.69 -5.16 -3.72
N ALA A 51 -0.44 -5.44 -4.10
CA ALA A 51 0.69 -4.53 -3.93
C ALA A 51 0.47 -3.20 -4.66
N ALA A 52 -0.01 -3.24 -5.91
CA ALA A 52 -0.33 -2.03 -6.66
C ALA A 52 -1.41 -1.18 -5.97
N ALA A 53 -2.47 -1.81 -5.48
CA ALA A 53 -3.53 -1.15 -4.72
C ALA A 53 -3.01 -0.55 -3.41
N LEU A 54 -2.13 -1.28 -2.72
CA LEU A 54 -1.53 -0.85 -1.46
C LEU A 54 -0.61 0.36 -1.65
N ARG A 55 0.29 0.33 -2.64
CA ARG A 55 1.15 1.49 -2.98
C ARG A 55 0.29 2.71 -3.30
N HIS A 56 -0.69 2.55 -4.20
CA HIS A 56 -1.58 3.63 -4.61
C HIS A 56 -2.37 4.25 -3.45
N ALA A 57 -3.01 3.43 -2.62
CA ALA A 57 -3.80 3.92 -1.49
C ALA A 57 -2.94 4.46 -0.36
N GLY A 58 -1.76 3.87 -0.13
CA GLY A 58 -0.77 4.37 0.82
C GLY A 58 -0.30 5.77 0.44
N ASP A 59 0.11 5.98 -0.82
CA ASP A 59 0.53 7.29 -1.31
C ASP A 59 -0.59 8.31 -1.22
N GLN A 60 -1.80 7.97 -1.66
CA GLN A 60 -2.96 8.86 -1.52
C GLN A 60 -3.22 9.26 -0.07
N LEU A 61 -3.11 8.31 0.87
CA LEU A 61 -3.31 8.58 2.29
C LEU A 61 -2.25 9.54 2.83
N LEU A 62 -0.98 9.30 2.51
CA LEU A 62 0.14 10.14 2.94
C LEU A 62 0.06 11.55 2.34
N THR A 63 -0.26 11.67 1.04
CA THR A 63 -0.41 12.95 0.35
C THR A 63 -1.63 13.74 0.84
N ARG A 64 -2.76 13.07 1.11
CA ARG A 64 -4.00 13.74 1.50
C ARG A 64 -4.02 14.13 2.98
N PHE A 65 -3.30 13.41 3.82
CA PHE A 65 -3.32 13.59 5.29
C PHE A 65 -1.93 13.80 5.91
N PRO A 66 -1.10 14.72 5.38
CA PRO A 66 0.30 14.86 5.80
C PRO A 66 0.46 15.21 7.29
N ILE A 67 -0.54 15.89 7.87
CA ILE A 67 -0.52 16.33 9.28
C ILE A 67 -0.49 15.13 10.23
N PHE A 68 -1.26 14.06 9.94
CA PHE A 68 -1.28 12.87 10.78
C PHE A 68 0.10 12.21 10.81
N PHE A 69 0.76 12.14 9.64
CA PHE A 69 2.05 11.46 9.48
C PHE A 69 3.24 12.23 10.05
N ARG A 70 3.16 13.57 10.12
CA ARG A 70 4.21 14.41 10.73
C ARG A 70 4.51 14.10 12.20
N ARG A 71 3.56 13.52 12.94
CA ARG A 71 3.74 13.21 14.37
C ARG A 71 4.41 11.85 14.61
N TRP A 72 4.43 10.96 13.61
CA TRP A 72 4.92 9.59 13.76
C TRP A 72 6.40 9.48 14.11
N PRO A 73 7.32 10.31 13.59
CA PRO A 73 8.71 10.28 14.04
C PRO A 73 8.88 10.53 15.55
N ARG A 74 7.92 11.23 16.18
CA ARG A 74 7.91 11.40 17.65
C ARG A 74 7.38 10.16 18.37
N VAL A 75 6.41 9.47 17.79
CA VAL A 75 5.86 8.22 18.34
C VAL A 75 6.93 7.12 18.27
N PHE A 76 7.69 7.08 17.18
CA PHE A 76 8.76 6.09 16.98
C PHE A 76 10.11 6.49 17.57
N ARG A 77 10.20 7.62 18.29
CA ARG A 77 11.47 8.17 18.74
C ARG A 77 12.30 7.17 19.55
N ASP A 78 11.63 6.36 20.35
CA ASP A 78 12.23 5.41 21.29
C ASP A 78 12.28 3.97 20.71
N VAL A 79 11.95 3.82 19.42
CA VAL A 79 12.07 2.55 18.68
C VAL A 79 13.54 2.26 18.38
N THR A 80 13.95 1.05 18.71
CA THR A 80 15.29 0.50 18.47
C THR A 80 15.17 -0.74 17.60
N GLU A 81 16.31 -1.27 17.15
CA GLU A 81 16.33 -2.47 16.32
C GLU A 81 15.56 -3.65 16.95
N ARG A 82 15.72 -3.82 18.26
CA ARG A 82 15.10 -4.93 19.00
C ARG A 82 13.63 -4.68 19.36
N THR A 83 13.18 -3.44 19.32
CA THR A 83 11.85 -3.04 19.79
C THR A 83 10.88 -2.67 18.67
N ALA A 84 11.33 -2.57 17.42
CA ALA A 84 10.49 -2.17 16.29
C ALA A 84 9.26 -3.09 16.09
N CYS A 85 9.48 -4.40 15.95
CA CYS A 85 8.40 -5.39 15.82
C CYS A 85 7.42 -5.39 17.00
N PRO A 86 7.85 -5.51 18.27
CA PRO A 86 6.91 -5.55 19.39
C PRO A 86 6.17 -4.21 19.59
N VAL A 87 6.79 -3.06 19.34
CA VAL A 87 6.11 -1.76 19.40
C VAL A 87 5.03 -1.66 18.32
N LEU A 88 5.33 -2.10 17.09
CA LEU A 88 4.35 -2.13 16.01
C LEU A 88 3.16 -3.00 16.34
N VAL A 89 3.40 -4.24 16.75
CA VAL A 89 2.33 -5.18 17.13
C VAL A 89 1.49 -4.62 18.27
N GLY A 90 2.12 -4.00 19.28
CA GLY A 90 1.39 -3.35 20.38
C GLY A 90 0.45 -2.24 19.91
N ILE A 91 0.91 -1.37 19.00
CA ILE A 91 0.07 -0.31 18.42
C ILE A 91 -1.08 -0.90 17.59
N LEU A 92 -0.82 -1.96 16.82
CA LEU A 92 -1.83 -2.62 16.00
C LEU A 92 -2.87 -3.32 16.87
N ASP A 93 -2.45 -4.03 17.92
CA ASP A 93 -3.36 -4.72 18.83
C ASP A 93 -4.26 -3.75 19.58
N GLU A 94 -3.76 -2.59 20.01
CA GLU A 94 -4.60 -1.55 20.59
C GLU A 94 -5.63 -1.01 19.58
N HIS A 95 -5.27 -0.94 18.29
CA HIS A 95 -6.15 -0.49 17.22
C HIS A 95 -7.25 -1.51 16.88
N PHE A 96 -6.91 -2.79 16.75
CA PHE A 96 -7.84 -3.86 16.37
C PHE A 96 -8.62 -4.43 17.56
N PHE A 97 -8.04 -4.43 18.75
CA PHE A 97 -8.60 -5.02 19.97
C PHE A 97 -8.62 -4.00 21.13
N PRO A 98 -9.34 -2.87 21.00
CA PRO A 98 -9.42 -1.91 22.08
C PRO A 98 -10.05 -2.56 23.33
N PRO A 99 -9.52 -2.30 24.55
CA PRO A 99 -9.88 -3.01 25.78
C PRO A 99 -11.30 -2.73 26.31
N VAL A 100 -12.22 -2.20 25.49
CA VAL A 100 -13.57 -1.87 25.90
C VAL A 100 -14.42 -3.15 25.99
N HIS A 101 -14.70 -3.56 27.22
CA HIS A 101 -15.61 -4.65 27.56
C HIS A 101 -16.96 -4.52 26.81
N GLY A 102 -17.32 -5.54 26.04
CA GLY A 102 -18.67 -5.73 25.51
C GLY A 102 -18.93 -5.25 24.07
N ARG A 103 -17.93 -4.78 23.32
CA ARG A 103 -18.15 -4.43 21.90
C ARG A 103 -17.96 -5.67 21.01
N ARG A 104 -19.04 -6.09 20.35
CA ARG A 104 -19.05 -7.06 19.24
C ARG A 104 -17.85 -6.80 18.32
N ARG A 105 -17.09 -7.85 17.95
CA ARG A 105 -15.94 -7.77 17.01
C ARG A 105 -16.37 -6.88 15.85
N ARG A 106 -15.74 -5.71 15.68
CA ARG A 106 -16.07 -4.80 14.58
C ARG A 106 -15.73 -5.53 13.29
N ASP A 107 -16.63 -5.49 12.31
CA ASP A 107 -16.34 -6.03 10.99
C ASP A 107 -15.03 -5.42 10.48
N LEU A 108 -14.09 -6.29 10.08
CA LEU A 108 -12.81 -5.85 9.58
C LEU A 108 -13.02 -4.96 8.34
N ALA A 109 -12.72 -3.67 8.49
CA ALA A 109 -12.78 -2.70 7.41
C ALA A 109 -11.47 -2.71 6.61
N TRP A 110 -11.57 -2.61 5.29
CA TRP A 110 -10.38 -2.56 4.43
C TRP A 110 -9.45 -1.38 4.75
N SER A 111 -9.98 -0.26 5.26
CA SER A 111 -9.17 0.87 5.72
C SER A 111 -8.31 0.53 6.95
N ALA A 112 -8.77 -0.36 7.82
CA ALA A 112 -7.98 -0.84 8.95
C ALA A 112 -6.81 -1.71 8.43
N VAL A 113 -7.08 -2.59 7.46
CA VAL A 113 -6.03 -3.38 6.77
C VAL A 113 -4.99 -2.47 6.12
N LEU A 114 -5.43 -1.43 5.37
CA LEU A 114 -4.53 -0.43 4.79
C LEU A 114 -3.66 0.24 5.88
N SER A 115 -4.26 0.60 7.02
CA SER A 115 -3.55 1.28 8.10
C SER A 115 -2.39 0.46 8.66
N VAL A 116 -2.51 -0.88 8.70
CA VAL A 116 -1.43 -1.78 9.16
C VAL A 116 -0.18 -1.62 8.31
N TYR A 117 -0.34 -1.75 6.99
CA TYR A 117 0.76 -1.64 6.05
C TYR A 117 1.35 -0.24 6.02
N VAL A 118 0.51 0.80 6.02
CA VAL A 118 0.99 2.21 6.02
C VAL A 118 1.79 2.50 7.28
N LEU A 119 1.28 2.12 8.45
CA LEU A 119 1.97 2.24 9.73
C LEU A 119 3.34 1.52 9.70
N ALA A 120 3.35 0.26 9.28
CA ALA A 120 4.58 -0.51 9.14
C ALA A 120 5.58 0.14 8.18
N GLY A 121 5.12 0.66 7.04
CA GLY A 121 5.95 1.39 6.08
C GLY A 121 6.54 2.67 6.66
N GLN A 122 5.78 3.43 7.45
CA GLN A 122 6.30 4.63 8.14
C GLN A 122 7.33 4.28 9.21
N MET A 123 7.14 3.17 9.93
CA MET A 123 8.13 2.72 10.91
C MET A 123 9.39 2.20 10.22
N ALA A 124 9.25 1.45 9.12
CA ALA A 124 10.37 1.00 8.31
C ALA A 124 11.17 2.19 7.74
N LEU A 125 10.49 3.23 7.24
CA LEU A 125 11.12 4.46 6.78
C LEU A 125 11.88 5.17 7.91
N HIS A 126 11.30 5.22 9.10
CA HIS A 126 11.96 5.78 10.29
C HIS A 126 13.23 5.01 10.65
N CYS A 127 13.18 3.68 10.62
CA CYS A 127 14.33 2.82 10.87
C CYS A 127 15.42 3.00 9.80
N HIS A 128 15.02 3.05 8.52
CA HIS A 128 15.93 3.27 7.40
C HIS A 128 16.66 4.61 7.52
N GLN A 129 15.95 5.70 7.84
CA GLN A 129 16.54 7.04 8.01
C GLN A 129 17.52 7.13 9.20
N ARG A 130 17.39 6.25 10.19
CA ARG A 130 18.29 6.16 11.35
C ARG A 130 19.44 5.17 11.17
N GLY A 131 19.56 4.56 9.98
CA GLY A 131 20.59 3.55 9.70
C GLY A 131 20.32 2.17 10.29
N MET A 132 19.10 1.93 10.81
CA MET A 132 18.67 0.64 11.37
C MET A 132 18.21 -0.32 10.26
N LEU A 133 19.06 -0.54 9.25
CA LEU A 133 18.78 -1.40 8.09
C LEU A 133 18.50 -2.87 8.43
N PRO A 134 19.18 -3.49 9.43
CA PRO A 134 18.95 -4.90 9.78
C PRO A 134 17.52 -5.20 10.25
N VAL A 135 16.75 -4.19 10.65
CA VAL A 135 15.35 -4.35 11.08
C VAL A 135 14.38 -4.53 9.92
N LEU A 136 14.71 -4.07 8.71
CA LEU A 136 13.75 -4.08 7.61
C LEU A 136 13.24 -5.49 7.27
N PRO A 137 14.09 -6.53 7.16
CA PRO A 137 13.61 -7.90 6.97
C PRO A 137 12.71 -8.38 8.12
N GLN A 138 13.07 -8.09 9.36
CA GLN A 138 12.29 -8.47 10.53
C GLN A 138 10.90 -7.80 10.53
N LEU A 139 10.80 -6.56 10.08
CA LEU A 139 9.51 -5.86 9.95
C LEU A 139 8.62 -6.47 8.88
N LYS A 140 9.18 -6.87 7.74
CA LYS A 140 8.42 -7.52 6.66
C LYS A 140 7.76 -8.80 7.16
N GLU A 141 8.52 -9.63 7.87
CA GLU A 141 8.01 -10.87 8.47
C GLU A 141 7.02 -10.63 9.59
N CYS A 142 7.33 -9.69 10.49
CA CYS A 142 6.44 -9.34 11.60
C CYS A 142 5.06 -8.88 11.09
N VAL A 143 5.04 -8.03 10.06
CA VAL A 143 3.80 -7.53 9.45
C VAL A 143 3.07 -8.65 8.73
N GLY A 144 3.77 -9.43 7.90
CA GLY A 144 3.18 -10.56 7.19
C GLY A 144 2.52 -11.55 8.15
N GLY A 145 3.24 -11.94 9.21
CA GLY A 145 2.74 -12.84 10.24
C GLY A 145 1.63 -12.24 11.09
N TYR A 146 1.57 -10.92 11.26
CA TYR A 146 0.43 -10.25 11.91
C TYR A 146 -0.82 -10.33 11.02
N VAL A 147 -0.68 -10.00 9.74
CA VAL A 147 -1.79 -10.06 8.77
C VAL A 147 -2.29 -11.49 8.61
N GLU A 148 -1.40 -12.47 8.55
CA GLU A 148 -1.76 -13.90 8.54
C GLU A 148 -2.63 -14.28 9.75
N ARG A 149 -2.25 -13.86 10.95
CA ARG A 149 -2.95 -14.26 12.18
C ARG A 149 -4.27 -13.51 12.40
N VAL A 150 -4.32 -12.22 12.06
CA VAL A 150 -5.43 -11.34 12.43
C VAL A 150 -6.39 -11.06 11.27
N ILE A 151 -5.84 -10.88 10.06
CA ILE A 151 -6.58 -10.39 8.90
C ILE A 151 -6.99 -11.53 7.97
N CYS A 152 -6.09 -12.45 7.64
CA CYS A 152 -6.38 -13.56 6.72
C CYS A 152 -7.62 -14.38 7.12
N PRO A 153 -7.88 -14.71 8.41
CA PRO A 153 -9.09 -15.42 8.80
C PRO A 153 -10.37 -14.63 8.49
N GLU A 154 -10.34 -13.31 8.66
CA GLU A 154 -11.50 -12.42 8.47
C GLU A 154 -11.81 -12.13 6.99
N ILE A 155 -10.77 -12.07 6.16
CA ILE A 155 -10.96 -11.79 4.72
C ILE A 155 -11.23 -13.05 3.90
N ARG A 156 -10.89 -14.24 4.43
CA ARG A 156 -11.15 -15.52 3.77
C ARG A 156 -12.63 -15.67 3.42
N ASP A 157 -13.50 -15.33 4.37
CA ASP A 157 -14.96 -15.38 4.20
C ASP A 157 -15.49 -14.24 3.32
N LYS A 158 -14.67 -13.23 3.01
CA LYS A 158 -15.03 -12.04 2.20
C LYS A 158 -14.48 -12.09 0.76
N GLY A 159 -14.03 -13.26 0.30
CA GLY A 159 -13.47 -13.42 -1.06
C GLY A 159 -12.01 -12.97 -1.18
N GLY A 160 -11.28 -12.91 -0.06
CA GLY A 160 -9.85 -12.63 -0.02
C GLY A 160 -9.49 -11.18 -0.36
N TRP A 161 -8.29 -11.00 -0.93
CA TRP A 161 -7.74 -9.68 -1.26
C TRP A 161 -8.47 -8.93 -2.39
N SER A 162 -9.38 -9.59 -3.10
CA SER A 162 -10.14 -8.98 -4.20
C SER A 162 -10.93 -7.74 -3.77
N GLY A 163 -11.52 -7.77 -2.56
CA GLY A 163 -12.24 -6.63 -1.99
C GLY A 163 -11.33 -5.44 -1.70
N PHE A 164 -10.10 -5.70 -1.24
CA PHE A 164 -9.07 -4.68 -1.04
C PHE A 164 -8.69 -4.02 -2.37
N VAL A 165 -8.40 -4.83 -3.39
CA VAL A 165 -8.04 -4.35 -4.74
C VAL A 165 -9.18 -3.55 -5.37
N SER A 166 -10.42 -4.01 -5.26
CA SER A 166 -11.58 -3.26 -5.75
C SER A 166 -11.73 -1.90 -5.07
N ARG A 167 -11.46 -1.84 -3.76
CA ARG A 167 -11.64 -0.64 -2.95
C ARG A 167 -10.54 0.40 -3.14
N PHE A 168 -9.29 -0.05 -3.29
CA PHE A 168 -8.07 0.76 -3.20
C PHE A 168 -7.17 0.68 -4.43
N GLY A 169 -7.46 -0.21 -5.37
CA GLY A 169 -6.74 -0.31 -6.63
C GLY A 169 -6.78 1.01 -7.42
N PRO A 170 -5.75 1.27 -8.24
CA PRO A 170 -5.76 2.40 -9.14
C PRO A 170 -6.98 2.31 -10.05
N LYS A 171 -7.92 3.25 -9.88
CA LYS A 171 -9.09 3.33 -10.74
C LYS A 171 -8.67 4.00 -12.05
N PRO A 172 -9.16 3.54 -13.21
CA PRO A 172 -8.96 4.27 -14.44
C PRO A 172 -9.49 5.68 -14.22
N ASP A 173 -8.59 6.66 -14.32
CA ASP A 173 -8.91 8.04 -14.05
C ASP A 173 -9.81 8.53 -15.18
N LEU A 174 -11.13 8.40 -14.98
CA LEU A 174 -12.14 8.77 -15.96
C LEU A 174 -11.93 10.21 -16.43
N GLU A 175 -11.40 11.08 -15.56
CA GLU A 175 -11.10 12.46 -15.92
C GLU A 175 -9.98 12.54 -16.98
N VAL A 176 -8.93 11.73 -16.85
CA VAL A 176 -7.84 11.65 -17.85
C VAL A 176 -8.36 11.06 -19.16
N GLN A 177 -9.23 10.05 -19.08
CA GLN A 177 -9.81 9.43 -20.26
C GLN A 177 -10.77 10.38 -20.99
N VAL A 178 -11.61 11.12 -20.25
CA VAL A 178 -12.51 12.14 -20.80
C VAL A 178 -11.72 13.30 -21.38
N LYS A 179 -10.69 13.80 -20.69
CA LYS A 179 -9.78 14.84 -21.22
C LYS A 179 -9.13 14.40 -22.52
N LYS A 180 -8.66 13.15 -22.59
CA LYS A 180 -8.06 12.59 -23.80
C LYS A 180 -9.09 12.55 -24.93
N VAL A 181 -10.27 11.97 -24.71
CA VAL A 181 -11.35 11.91 -25.72
C VAL A 181 -11.74 13.31 -26.20
N CYS A 182 -11.93 14.26 -25.28
CA CYS A 182 -12.29 15.63 -25.60
C CYS A 182 -11.20 16.33 -26.45
N CYS A 183 -9.93 16.19 -26.09
CA CYS A 183 -8.81 16.72 -26.87
C CYS A 183 -8.77 16.12 -28.29
N TRP A 184 -8.99 14.81 -28.44
CA TRP A 184 -9.05 14.18 -29.76
C TRP A 184 -10.21 14.70 -30.60
N THR A 185 -11.39 14.87 -30.01
CA THR A 185 -12.54 15.43 -30.73
C THR A 185 -12.30 16.87 -31.20
N LEU A 186 -11.68 17.70 -30.36
CA LEU A 186 -11.32 19.08 -30.71
C LEU A 186 -10.30 19.13 -31.85
N LEU A 187 -9.29 18.25 -31.84
CA LEU A 187 -8.30 18.16 -32.92
C LEU A 187 -8.93 17.73 -34.25
N VAL A 188 -9.84 16.75 -34.23
CA VAL A 188 -10.54 16.32 -35.45
C VAL A 188 -11.39 17.46 -36.01
N LEU A 189 -12.14 18.16 -35.15
CA LEU A 189 -12.98 19.28 -35.56
C LEU A 189 -12.15 20.44 -36.16
N THR A 190 -11.02 20.79 -35.55
CA THR A 190 -10.15 21.86 -36.10
C THR A 190 -9.55 21.46 -37.43
N ILE A 191 -9.08 20.21 -37.58
CA ILE A 191 -8.58 19.70 -38.87
C ILE A 191 -9.70 19.72 -39.92
N SER A 192 -10.91 19.29 -39.59
CA SER A 192 -12.05 19.32 -40.51
C SER A 192 -12.45 20.75 -40.94
N ILE A 193 -12.43 21.71 -40.02
CA ILE A 193 -12.71 23.12 -40.35
C ILE A 193 -11.60 23.70 -41.24
N LEU A 194 -10.34 23.39 -40.95
CA LEU A 194 -9.20 23.84 -41.74
C LEU A 194 -9.21 23.24 -43.15
N THR A 195 -9.47 21.94 -43.30
CA THR A 195 -9.57 21.30 -44.61
C THR A 195 -10.75 21.86 -45.42
N TYR A 196 -11.91 22.05 -44.79
CA TYR A 196 -13.07 22.67 -45.45
C TYR A 196 -12.77 24.11 -45.92
N SER A 197 -12.16 24.93 -45.08
CA SER A 197 -11.82 26.32 -45.43
C SER A 197 -10.76 26.41 -46.54
N LEU A 198 -9.76 25.53 -46.53
CA LEU A 198 -8.76 25.44 -47.60
C LEU A 198 -9.38 24.94 -48.92
N TRP A 199 -10.31 23.98 -48.86
CA TRP A 199 -11.01 23.49 -50.04
C TRP A 199 -11.91 24.58 -50.64
N LYS A 200 -12.66 25.30 -49.81
CA LYS A 200 -13.49 26.44 -50.24
C LYS A 200 -12.66 27.55 -50.86
N ARG A 201 -11.48 27.87 -50.32
CA ARG A 201 -10.55 28.85 -50.91
C ARG A 201 -9.92 28.42 -52.23
N ARG A 202 -9.90 27.13 -52.57
CA ARG A 202 -9.37 26.63 -53.84
C ARG A 202 -10.42 26.54 -54.96
N MET A 203 -11.70 26.51 -54.60
CA MET A 203 -12.83 26.39 -55.53
C MET A 203 -13.48 27.74 -55.90
N CYS A 204 -13.22 28.80 -55.13
CA CYS A 204 -13.54 30.19 -55.48
C CYS A 204 -12.30 30.88 -56.04
#